data_AF-A0A5A9PNY8-F1
#
_entry.id   AF-A0A5A9PNY8-F1
#
_cell.length_a   1.000
_cell.length_b   1.000
_cell.length_c   1.000
_cell.angle_alpha   90.00
_cell.angle_beta   90.00
_cell.angle_gamma   90.00
#
_symmetry.space_group_name_H-M   'P 1'
#
loop_
_entity.id
_entity.type
_entity.pdbx_description
1 polymer ?
#
loop_
_entity_poly.entity_id
_entity_poly.type
_entity_poly.pdbx_seq_one_letter_code
_entity_poly.pdbx_strand_id
1 'polypeptide(L)'
;MRRKSGAKKELLLPEDEIRDNIYYYDEEGGGEDDQDYDLGVLHRGLDNRPVIMRNDEMPTFTSAPQYRPRPANPNEIGTFIDDNLKAADNDPTAPPYDSLLVFDYEGGGSDAGSLSSIHSSSSGSDQDYDCLNEWGPRFKKLADMYGGGED
;
A
#
# COMPACT_ATOMS: atom_id res chain seq x y z
N MET A 1 -0.77 7.65 -60.52
CA MET A 1 0.24 7.55 -59.45
C MET A 1 -0.08 6.34 -58.58
N ARG A 2 0.71 5.26 -58.67
CA ARG A 2 0.48 3.98 -57.98
C ARG A 2 1.03 4.08 -56.55
N ARG A 3 0.20 3.91 -55.53
CA ARG A 3 0.64 3.82 -54.12
C ARG A 3 1.29 2.45 -53.92
N LYS A 4 2.53 2.46 -53.46
CA LYS A 4 3.37 1.28 -53.22
C LYS A 4 2.85 0.62 -51.93
N SER A 5 2.25 -0.56 -52.05
CA SER A 5 1.88 -1.40 -50.90
C SER A 5 3.15 -1.75 -50.11
N GLY A 6 3.16 -1.47 -48.81
CA GLY A 6 4.24 -1.87 -47.92
C GLY A 6 4.21 -3.39 -47.74
N ALA A 7 5.25 -4.06 -48.23
CA ALA A 7 5.44 -5.48 -47.97
C ALA A 7 5.59 -5.68 -46.45
N LYS A 8 4.58 -6.30 -45.82
CA LYS A 8 4.75 -6.92 -44.50
C LYS A 8 5.78 -8.03 -44.71
N LYS A 9 6.94 -7.89 -44.06
CA LYS A 9 7.92 -8.97 -44.03
C LYS A 9 7.29 -10.09 -43.22
N GLU A 10 6.86 -11.16 -43.89
CA GLU A 10 6.66 -12.44 -43.23
C GLU A 10 8.03 -12.85 -42.68
N LEU A 11 8.19 -12.73 -41.37
CA LEU A 11 9.35 -13.23 -40.67
C LEU A 11 9.22 -14.75 -40.69
N LEU A 12 9.86 -15.39 -41.65
CA LEU A 12 10.04 -16.83 -41.67
C LEU A 12 10.82 -17.21 -40.41
N LEU A 13 10.10 -17.73 -39.42
CA LEU A 13 10.70 -18.37 -38.26
C LEU A 13 11.36 -19.67 -38.73
N PRO A 14 12.56 -20.02 -38.25
CA PRO A 14 13.12 -21.35 -38.45
C PRO A 14 12.12 -22.39 -37.94
N GLU A 15 11.72 -23.30 -38.81
CA GLU A 15 11.03 -24.53 -38.44
C GLU A 15 11.99 -25.35 -37.55
N ASP A 16 11.44 -25.94 -36.50
CA ASP A 16 12.10 -26.84 -35.54
C ASP A 16 12.83 -26.20 -34.35
N GLU A 17 12.08 -25.89 -33.28
CA GLU A 17 12.26 -26.48 -31.93
C GLU A 17 11.35 -25.78 -30.90
N ILE A 18 10.26 -26.47 -30.51
CA ILE A 18 9.61 -26.44 -29.19
C ILE A 18 9.38 -25.03 -28.60
N ARG A 19 8.35 -24.31 -29.04
CA ARG A 19 7.81 -23.17 -28.27
C ARG A 19 6.30 -23.23 -28.13
N ASP A 20 5.82 -24.25 -27.43
CA ASP A 20 4.43 -24.34 -26.94
C ASP A 20 4.06 -23.25 -25.92
N ASN A 21 4.99 -22.33 -25.60
CA ASN A 21 4.78 -21.25 -24.63
C ASN A 21 4.82 -19.84 -25.27
N ILE A 22 4.80 -19.73 -26.62
CA ILE A 22 4.55 -18.44 -27.26
C ILE A 22 3.04 -18.27 -27.38
N TYR A 23 2.47 -17.55 -26.42
CA TYR A 23 1.11 -17.05 -26.52
C TYR A 23 1.13 -15.70 -27.26
N TYR A 24 0.28 -15.58 -28.28
CA TYR A 24 0.04 -14.33 -28.97
C TYR A 24 -0.87 -13.47 -28.08
N TYR A 25 -0.34 -12.33 -27.61
CA TYR A 25 -1.06 -11.37 -26.74
C TYR A 25 -1.62 -10.18 -27.54
N ASP A 26 -1.94 -10.35 -28.83
CA ASP A 26 -2.60 -9.31 -29.64
C ASP A 26 -4.14 -9.35 -29.55
N GLU A 27 -4.68 -10.30 -28.77
CA GLU A 27 -6.08 -10.33 -28.36
C GLU A 27 -6.21 -9.59 -27.02
N GLU A 28 -7.00 -8.51 -27.01
CA GLU A 28 -7.37 -7.77 -25.81
C GLU A 28 -8.01 -8.74 -24.81
N GLY A 29 -7.24 -9.12 -23.79
CA GLY A 29 -7.62 -10.16 -22.83
C GLY A 29 -8.86 -9.77 -22.02
N GLY A 30 -9.58 -10.79 -21.55
CA GLY A 30 -10.85 -10.73 -20.81
C GLY A 30 -10.77 -10.10 -19.41
N GLY A 31 -10.28 -8.86 -19.31
CA GLY A 31 -10.28 -8.06 -18.09
C GLY A 31 -11.67 -7.57 -17.66
N GLU A 32 -12.75 -8.08 -18.27
CA GLU A 32 -14.12 -7.83 -17.81
C GLU A 32 -14.45 -8.66 -16.56
N ASP A 33 -13.99 -9.90 -16.46
CA ASP A 33 -14.23 -10.76 -15.29
C ASP A 33 -13.47 -10.28 -14.04
N ASP A 34 -12.38 -9.52 -14.24
CA ASP A 34 -11.56 -8.98 -13.15
C ASP A 34 -12.15 -7.70 -12.51
N GLN A 35 -13.26 -7.18 -13.05
CA GLN A 35 -13.93 -5.99 -12.50
C GLN A 35 -14.69 -6.31 -11.19
N ASP A 36 -15.14 -7.55 -11.03
CA ASP A 36 -16.01 -7.98 -9.92
C ASP A 36 -15.26 -8.73 -8.81
N TYR A 37 -13.93 -8.58 -8.70
CA TYR A 37 -13.18 -9.22 -7.61
C TYR A 37 -13.59 -8.69 -6.23
N ASP A 38 -14.16 -9.59 -5.43
CA ASP A 38 -14.37 -9.37 -4.01
C ASP A 38 -13.03 -9.40 -3.26
N LEU A 39 -12.42 -8.22 -3.09
CA LEU A 39 -11.21 -8.06 -2.27
C LEU A 39 -11.43 -8.45 -0.79
N GLY A 40 -12.67 -8.68 -0.35
CA GLY A 40 -12.97 -9.30 0.95
C GLY A 40 -12.34 -10.69 1.10
N VAL A 41 -12.04 -11.38 0.00
CA VAL A 41 -11.30 -12.66 0.00
C VAL A 41 -9.88 -12.51 0.55
N LEU A 42 -9.21 -11.36 0.35
CA LEU A 42 -7.85 -11.12 0.87
C LEU A 42 -7.80 -11.09 2.41
N HIS A 43 -8.93 -10.87 3.06
CA HIS A 43 -9.03 -10.75 4.52
C HIS A 43 -9.46 -12.02 5.25
N ARG A 44 -9.76 -13.12 4.54
CA ARG A 44 -10.26 -14.37 5.15
C ARG A 44 -9.31 -14.99 6.20
N GLY A 45 -8.07 -14.51 6.33
CA GLY A 45 -7.07 -15.01 7.29
C GLY A 45 -6.76 -14.13 8.51
N LEU A 46 -7.24 -12.89 8.57
CA LEU A 46 -6.83 -11.89 9.57
C LEU A 46 -8.05 -11.18 10.18
N ASP A 47 -8.97 -11.93 10.78
CA ASP A 47 -10.20 -11.47 11.45
C ASP A 47 -11.43 -11.59 10.54
N ASN A 48 -12.45 -12.32 11.02
CA ASN A 48 -13.74 -12.55 10.35
C ASN A 48 -14.62 -11.29 10.27
N ARG A 49 -14.04 -10.10 10.05
CA ARG A 49 -14.82 -8.87 9.85
C ARG A 49 -15.34 -8.84 8.42
N PRO A 50 -16.67 -8.70 8.22
CA PRO A 50 -17.28 -9.06 6.95
C PRO A 50 -17.11 -8.02 5.83
N VAL A 51 -16.65 -6.79 6.07
CA VAL A 51 -16.72 -5.74 5.04
C VAL A 51 -15.60 -4.71 5.21
N ILE A 52 -14.68 -4.61 4.25
CA ILE A 52 -13.94 -3.36 4.03
C ILE A 52 -14.99 -2.38 3.51
N MET A 53 -15.29 -1.33 4.27
CA MET A 53 -16.19 -0.28 3.78
C MET A 53 -15.53 0.40 2.60
N ARG A 54 -15.97 0.07 1.38
CA ARG A 54 -15.62 0.81 0.17
C ARG A 54 -16.59 1.96 0.04
N ASN A 55 -16.05 3.16 0.01
CA ASN A 55 -16.85 4.36 -0.24
C ASN A 55 -16.37 4.97 -1.54
N ASP A 56 -17.27 5.05 -2.52
CA ASP A 56 -17.02 5.76 -3.76
C ASP A 56 -17.02 7.27 -3.49
N GLU A 57 -15.96 7.95 -3.91
CA GLU A 57 -15.78 9.38 -3.72
C GLU A 57 -16.06 10.12 -5.03
N MET A 58 -17.19 10.83 -5.05
CA MET A 58 -17.51 11.69 -6.19
C MET A 58 -16.51 12.86 -6.25
N PRO A 59 -15.95 13.17 -7.42
CA PRO A 59 -15.05 14.31 -7.59
C PRO A 59 -15.70 15.61 -7.12
N THR A 60 -15.20 16.21 -6.04
CA THR A 60 -15.84 17.37 -5.39
C THR A 60 -15.56 18.70 -6.11
N PHE A 61 -14.46 18.78 -6.87
CA PHE A 61 -13.99 20.01 -7.50
C PHE A 61 -14.10 20.03 -9.03
N THR A 62 -14.76 19.04 -9.63
CA THR A 62 -14.99 19.02 -11.08
C THR A 62 -16.37 19.58 -11.40
N SER A 63 -16.43 20.46 -12.40
CA SER A 63 -17.70 20.99 -12.90
C SER A 63 -18.33 19.99 -13.85
N ALA A 64 -19.63 19.76 -13.71
CA ALA A 64 -20.40 19.00 -14.70
C ALA A 64 -20.29 19.62 -16.10
N PRO A 65 -20.34 18.81 -17.17
CA PRO A 65 -20.27 19.28 -18.54
C PRO A 65 -21.44 20.22 -18.86
N GLN A 66 -21.14 21.27 -19.62
CA GLN A 66 -22.15 22.21 -20.09
C GLN A 66 -22.73 21.75 -21.42
N TYR A 67 -23.99 21.36 -21.41
CA TYR A 67 -24.72 21.00 -22.62
C TYR A 67 -25.31 22.23 -23.29
N ARG A 68 -25.15 22.30 -24.61
CA ARG A 68 -25.82 23.28 -25.45
C ARG A 68 -27.32 22.99 -25.49
N PRO A 69 -28.19 24.01 -25.35
CA PRO A 69 -29.63 23.82 -25.47
C PRO A 69 -30.03 23.47 -26.91
N ARG A 70 -31.12 22.71 -27.06
CA ARG A 70 -31.62 22.27 -28.37
C ARG A 70 -31.96 23.49 -29.26
N PRO A 71 -31.39 23.58 -30.47
CA PRO A 71 -31.71 24.67 -31.40
C PRO A 71 -33.13 24.51 -31.97
N ALA A 72 -33.77 25.64 -32.28
CA ALA A 72 -35.09 25.66 -32.93
C ALA A 72 -35.02 25.30 -34.42
N ASN A 73 -33.86 25.51 -35.05
CA ASN A 73 -33.61 25.21 -36.45
C ASN A 73 -33.21 23.73 -36.62
N PRO A 74 -33.99 22.92 -37.36
CA PRO A 74 -33.67 21.50 -37.58
C PRO A 74 -32.33 21.27 -38.28
N ASN A 75 -31.85 22.23 -39.07
CA ASN A 75 -30.59 22.09 -39.81
C ASN A 75 -29.34 22.16 -38.90
N GLU A 76 -29.51 22.65 -37.67
CA GLU A 76 -28.44 22.77 -36.67
C GLU A 76 -28.43 21.56 -35.71
N ILE A 77 -29.32 20.57 -35.91
CA ILE A 77 -29.42 19.43 -35.00
C ILE A 77 -28.17 18.56 -35.03
N GLY A 78 -27.51 18.41 -36.19
CA GLY A 78 -26.29 17.60 -36.33
C GLY A 78 -25.16 18.13 -35.46
N THR A 79 -24.86 19.42 -35.59
CA THR A 79 -23.82 20.08 -34.77
C THR A 79 -24.20 20.12 -33.29
N PHE A 80 -25.50 20.28 -32.96
CA PHE A 80 -25.98 20.17 -31.58
C PHE A 80 -25.71 18.79 -30.97
N ILE A 81 -25.94 17.70 -31.73
CA ILE A 81 -25.65 16.34 -31.25
C ILE A 81 -24.15 16.16 -31.08
N ASP A 82 -23.35 16.55 -32.07
CA ASP A 82 -21.89 16.40 -32.02
C ASP A 82 -21.26 17.16 -30.85
N ASP A 83 -21.70 18.41 -30.62
CA ASP A 83 -21.23 19.26 -29.52
C ASP A 83 -21.57 18.63 -28.16
N ASN A 84 -22.82 18.17 -27.98
CA ASN A 84 -23.28 17.59 -26.71
C ASN A 84 -22.75 16.18 -26.46
N LEU A 85 -22.55 15.38 -27.50
CA LEU A 85 -21.92 14.07 -27.41
C LEU A 85 -20.48 14.23 -26.93
N LYS A 86 -19.73 15.16 -27.53
CA LYS A 86 -18.37 15.47 -27.08
C LYS A 86 -18.33 15.95 -25.63
N ALA A 87 -19.33 16.73 -25.18
CA ALA A 87 -19.43 17.14 -23.79
C ALA A 87 -19.72 15.96 -22.84
N ALA A 88 -20.55 15.00 -23.25
CA ALA A 88 -20.85 13.79 -22.49
C ALA A 88 -19.64 12.83 -22.41
N ASP A 89 -18.95 12.60 -23.51
CA ASP A 89 -17.79 11.69 -23.56
C ASP A 89 -16.60 12.19 -22.73
N ASN A 90 -16.55 13.50 -22.47
CA ASN A 90 -15.48 14.13 -21.68
C ASN A 90 -15.98 14.57 -20.29
N ASP A 91 -17.08 13.99 -19.80
CA ASP A 91 -17.62 14.30 -18.47
C ASP A 91 -16.72 13.74 -17.36
N PRO A 92 -16.05 14.59 -16.56
CA PRO A 92 -15.19 14.14 -15.46
C PRO A 92 -15.98 13.71 -14.21
N THR A 93 -17.30 13.88 -14.21
CA THR A 93 -18.21 13.46 -13.13
C THR A 93 -18.87 12.11 -13.44
N ALA A 94 -18.58 11.53 -14.60
CA ALA A 94 -19.03 10.20 -14.95
C ALA A 94 -18.26 9.11 -14.15
N PRO A 95 -18.91 8.02 -13.74
CA PRO A 95 -18.25 6.85 -13.15
C PRO A 95 -17.25 6.16 -14.11
N PRO A 96 -16.32 5.32 -13.60
CA PRO A 96 -16.16 4.90 -12.19
C PRO A 96 -15.53 5.98 -11.32
N TYR A 97 -15.95 6.04 -10.06
CA TYR A 97 -15.37 6.94 -9.06
C TYR A 97 -14.17 6.29 -8.36
N ASP A 98 -13.28 7.11 -7.83
CA ASP A 98 -12.25 6.66 -6.92
C ASP A 98 -12.91 6.09 -5.65
N SER A 99 -12.32 5.08 -5.03
CA SER A 99 -12.85 4.49 -3.79
C SER A 99 -11.83 4.53 -2.66
N LEU A 100 -12.30 4.84 -1.45
CA LEU A 100 -11.48 4.72 -0.24
C LEU A 100 -11.66 3.34 0.39
N LEU A 101 -10.54 2.77 0.84
CA LEU A 101 -10.49 1.56 1.65
C LEU A 101 -10.04 1.93 3.05
N VAL A 102 -10.91 1.73 4.03
CA VAL A 102 -10.61 2.03 5.44
C VAL A 102 -10.02 0.78 6.10
N PHE A 103 -8.79 0.91 6.59
CA PHE A 103 -8.10 -0.16 7.33
C PHE A 103 -7.97 0.22 8.81
N ASP A 104 -8.29 -0.72 9.69
CA ASP A 104 -8.26 -0.52 11.14
C ASP A 104 -7.62 -1.69 11.91
N TYR A 105 -6.80 -2.50 11.23
CA TYR A 105 -6.07 -3.60 11.87
C TYR A 105 -4.95 -3.06 12.76
N GLU A 106 -5.15 -3.17 14.08
CA GLU A 106 -4.19 -2.73 15.11
C GLU A 106 -3.13 -3.79 15.44
N GLY A 107 -3.34 -5.04 15.01
CA GLY A 107 -2.52 -6.18 15.41
C GLY A 107 -3.21 -7.04 16.49
N GLY A 108 -2.71 -8.26 16.67
CA GLY A 108 -3.29 -9.24 17.59
C GLY A 108 -2.90 -9.09 19.07
N GLY A 109 -2.22 -7.99 19.45
CA GLY A 109 -1.79 -7.77 20.84
C GLY A 109 -0.77 -8.80 21.36
N SER A 110 0.23 -9.16 20.54
CA SER A 110 1.26 -10.12 20.93
C SER A 110 2.10 -9.64 22.12
N ASP A 111 2.46 -10.56 23.02
CA ASP A 111 3.43 -10.27 24.07
C ASP A 111 4.75 -9.79 23.47
N ALA A 112 5.30 -8.70 24.02
CA ALA A 112 6.55 -8.08 23.55
C ALA A 112 7.82 -8.95 23.78
N GLY A 113 7.66 -10.19 24.22
CA GLY A 113 8.73 -11.07 24.64
C GLY A 113 9.39 -10.60 25.95
N SER A 114 10.56 -11.15 26.24
CA SER A 114 11.36 -10.74 27.39
C SER A 114 12.28 -9.58 27.02
N LEU A 115 12.15 -8.45 27.72
CA LEU A 115 13.06 -7.31 27.60
C LEU A 115 14.30 -7.52 28.46
N SER A 116 15.44 -6.97 28.05
CA SER A 116 16.65 -6.98 28.84
C SER A 116 16.48 -6.18 30.14
N SER A 117 17.05 -6.70 31.23
CA SER A 117 17.06 -6.00 32.51
C SER A 117 18.03 -4.81 32.46
N ILE A 118 17.58 -3.65 32.93
CA ILE A 118 18.36 -2.39 32.93
C ILE A 118 19.64 -2.52 33.78
N HIS A 119 19.65 -3.41 34.78
CA HIS A 119 20.74 -3.57 35.75
C HIS A 119 21.80 -4.59 35.33
N SER A 120 21.72 -5.21 34.14
CA SER A 120 22.66 -6.23 33.70
C SER A 120 24.10 -5.73 33.48
N SER A 121 24.36 -4.43 33.57
CA SER A 121 25.71 -3.83 33.49
C SER A 121 26.38 -3.59 34.84
N SER A 122 25.78 -3.95 35.97
CA SER A 122 26.51 -4.01 37.24
C SER A 122 27.25 -5.34 37.32
N SER A 123 28.31 -5.49 36.54
CA SER A 123 29.34 -6.47 36.86
C SER A 123 29.85 -6.12 38.26
N GLY A 124 29.53 -6.95 39.26
CA GLY A 124 29.84 -6.72 40.67
C GLY A 124 31.33 -6.77 40.98
N SER A 125 32.09 -5.83 40.42
CA SER A 125 33.54 -5.73 40.56
C SER A 125 34.01 -4.64 41.52
N ASP A 126 33.12 -3.77 42.02
CA ASP A 126 33.51 -2.73 42.98
C ASP A 126 33.16 -3.19 44.41
N GLN A 127 33.82 -4.25 44.89
CA GLN A 127 33.79 -4.65 46.30
C GLN A 127 34.88 -3.94 47.12
N ASP A 128 35.30 -2.75 46.70
CA ASP A 128 36.26 -1.91 47.40
C ASP A 128 35.50 -1.04 48.41
N TYR A 129 35.60 -1.40 49.69
CA TYR A 129 34.89 -0.74 50.79
C TYR A 129 35.77 0.19 51.62
N ASP A 130 36.89 0.67 51.06
CA ASP A 130 37.85 1.55 51.75
C ASP A 130 37.21 2.83 52.31
N CYS A 131 36.11 3.30 51.70
CA CYS A 131 35.34 4.45 52.17
C CYS A 131 34.76 4.26 53.59
N LEU A 132 34.59 3.01 54.06
CA LEU A 132 34.11 2.71 55.41
C LEU A 132 35.07 3.23 56.50
N ASN A 133 36.37 3.32 56.19
CA ASN A 133 37.38 3.83 57.12
C ASN A 133 37.14 5.31 57.47
N GLU A 134 36.54 6.07 56.54
CA GLU A 134 36.32 7.51 56.68
C GLU A 134 34.96 7.87 57.30
N TRP A 135 34.04 6.90 57.44
CA TRP A 135 32.68 7.14 57.95
C TRP A 135 32.59 7.25 59.48
N GLY A 136 33.72 7.07 60.17
CA GLY A 136 33.86 7.31 61.60
C GLY A 136 33.50 6.11 62.50
N PRO A 137 33.52 6.28 63.83
CA PRO A 137 33.63 5.19 64.79
C PRO A 137 32.44 4.22 64.80
N ARG A 138 31.26 4.66 64.34
CA ARG A 138 30.07 3.80 64.22
C ARG A 138 30.22 2.73 63.14
N PHE A 139 31.04 3.00 62.11
CA PHE A 139 31.29 2.09 60.99
C PHE A 139 32.59 1.31 61.12
N LYS A 140 33.36 1.53 62.20
CA LYS A 140 34.64 0.86 62.45
C LYS A 140 34.55 -0.66 62.29
N LYS A 141 33.52 -1.29 62.88
CA LYS A 141 33.35 -2.75 62.77
C LYS A 141 33.15 -3.21 61.32
N LEU A 142 32.48 -2.42 60.49
CA LEU A 142 32.30 -2.74 59.06
C LEU A 142 33.60 -2.48 58.29
N ALA A 143 34.31 -1.39 58.59
CA ALA A 143 35.62 -1.09 58.01
C ALA A 143 36.64 -2.20 58.34
N ASP A 144 36.68 -2.68 59.57
CA ASP A 144 37.54 -3.79 60.01
C ASP A 144 37.21 -5.10 59.25
N MET A 145 35.94 -5.33 58.87
CA MET A 145 35.51 -6.54 58.18
C MET A 145 35.69 -6.50 56.65
N TYR A 146 35.64 -5.32 56.04
CA TYR A 146 35.55 -5.16 54.58
C TYR A 146 36.62 -4.24 53.96
N GLY A 147 37.38 -3.48 54.76
CA GLY A 147 38.33 -2.45 54.33
C GLY A 147 39.78 -2.89 54.23
N GLY A 148 40.04 -4.18 54.01
CA GLY A 148 41.36 -4.72 53.67
C GLY A 148 42.48 -4.40 54.68
N GLY A 149 42.54 -5.14 55.79
CA GLY A 149 43.69 -5.13 56.70
C GLY A 149 44.32 -6.51 56.78
N GLU A 150 45.56 -6.65 56.28
CA GLU A 150 46.46 -7.75 56.62
C GLU A 150 46.79 -7.66 58.13
N ASP A 151 46.83 -8.82 58.81
CA ASP A 151 47.22 -8.95 60.23
C ASP A 151 48.62 -8.36 60.53
#